data_AF-A0A317I939-F1
#
_entry.id   AF-A0A317I939-F1
#
_cell.length_a   1.000
_cell.length_b   1.000
_cell.length_c   1.000
_cell.angle_alpha   90.00
_cell.angle_beta   90.00
_cell.angle_gamma   90.00
#
_symmetry.space_group_name_H-M   'P 1'
#
loop_
_entity.id
_entity.type
_entity.pdbx_description
1 polymer ?
#
loop_
_entity_poly.entity_id
_entity_poly.type
_entity_poly.pdbx_seq_one_letter_code
_entity_poly.pdbx_strand_id
1 'polypeptide(L)'
;MKRILIFLFLFCFGHAYTQSELLIYHDIKTDSKGNIISWFDDEPGKAWSQVVMLTWHFWDTMRNDVNGIPYYMNHQVWKPGIDDSRGIGGDQLAMALSSWNLLYGFCGDERIKQNMTFIIDYYLTHSLSPPTASWPNIPYPYNTFVLSGRYDGDMILGKDFTQPDKAGSFALELLQFYKMVTPRRFPRGTESSYLKAVIDIANTLAAHVKEGDENNSPLPFKVNALTGVVGRLKNNKGNGLDAGPSNYTTNWSATLDLFEDLQNMNVGDMALYKRALNIILKWMKKYPLQNQKWGPFFEDVPGYSDTQINAVTFAQYMMRHPDYFPEWKKQVKEILNWVHHTLGNRKWEKYGVIVTNEQTAYQVPGNSHSARQASAELQYAASTNDTIYVDNSIRELNWATYMVDVDGKNRYPDDENWLTDGYGDYIRHFLRAMAAMPRLAPTDENHLLLTTSTLQQIHYDEDIKYSTWDSVGTEIFRLAKKPTNVSFDDKPVGKGTFQWTPLEKGGILTVNRLSSTHVTLEQTRHASGQ
;
A
#
# COMPACT_ATOMS: atom_id res chain seq x y z
N MET A 1 -10.22 84.58 -28.13
CA MET A 1 -9.34 83.40 -28.21
C MET A 1 -9.17 82.80 -26.82
N LYS A 2 -9.73 81.62 -26.57
CA LYS A 2 -9.38 80.75 -25.43
C LYS A 2 -9.36 79.31 -25.98
N ARG A 3 -8.19 78.67 -25.96
CA ARG A 3 -8.00 77.26 -26.31
C ARG A 3 -7.96 76.47 -25.01
N ILE A 4 -8.76 75.42 -24.92
CA ILE A 4 -8.75 74.42 -23.85
C ILE A 4 -7.94 73.24 -24.37
N LEU A 5 -6.93 72.83 -23.59
CA LEU A 5 -6.08 71.66 -23.85
C LEU A 5 -6.69 70.46 -23.12
N ILE A 6 -6.93 69.36 -23.84
CA ILE A 6 -7.37 68.07 -23.28
C ILE A 6 -6.14 67.17 -23.17
N PHE A 7 -5.86 66.64 -21.97
CA PHE A 7 -4.87 65.60 -21.74
C PHE A 7 -5.55 64.22 -21.80
N LEU A 8 -5.07 63.33 -22.67
CA LEU A 8 -5.38 61.90 -22.64
C LEU A 8 -4.40 61.18 -21.70
N PHE A 9 -4.93 60.44 -20.72
CA PHE A 9 -4.16 59.46 -19.95
C PHE A 9 -4.27 58.09 -20.63
N LEU A 10 -3.13 57.52 -21.03
CA LEU A 10 -3.00 56.10 -21.37
C LEU A 10 -2.79 55.30 -20.08
N PHE A 11 -3.69 54.35 -19.79
CA PHE A 11 -3.46 53.31 -18.79
C PHE A 11 -2.77 52.12 -19.46
N CYS A 12 -1.52 51.85 -19.08
CA CYS A 12 -0.84 50.59 -19.40
C CYS A 12 -1.24 49.54 -18.35
N PHE A 13 -2.03 48.53 -18.74
CA PHE A 13 -2.22 47.32 -17.96
C PHE A 13 -1.00 46.40 -18.13
N GLY A 14 -0.05 46.47 -17.20
CA GLY A 14 0.99 45.46 -17.07
C GLY A 14 0.38 44.17 -16.49
N HIS A 15 0.24 43.13 -17.31
CA HIS A 15 0.01 41.78 -16.81
C HIS A 15 1.32 41.30 -16.19
N ALA A 16 1.40 41.33 -14.85
CA ALA A 16 2.45 40.63 -14.14
C ALA A 16 2.25 39.12 -14.37
N TYR A 17 3.11 38.51 -15.18
CA TYR A 17 3.23 37.05 -15.23
C TYR A 17 3.74 36.60 -13.86
N THR A 18 2.84 36.08 -13.02
CA THR A 18 3.24 35.31 -11.84
C THR A 18 3.88 34.02 -12.32
N GLN A 19 5.17 33.83 -12.04
CA GLN A 19 5.87 32.59 -12.31
C GLN A 19 5.15 31.44 -11.59
N SER A 20 4.88 30.34 -12.30
CA SER A 20 4.30 29.15 -11.69
C SER A 20 5.22 28.61 -10.61
N GLU A 21 4.67 28.26 -9.44
CA GLU A 21 5.44 27.64 -8.36
C GLU A 21 5.71 26.18 -8.72
N LEU A 22 6.94 25.71 -8.52
CA LEU A 22 7.34 24.33 -8.81
C LEU A 22 7.12 23.45 -7.58
N LEU A 23 6.48 22.29 -7.75
CA LEU A 23 6.43 21.22 -6.76
C LEU A 23 7.26 20.02 -7.26
N ILE A 24 8.47 19.90 -6.73
CA ILE A 24 9.46 18.87 -7.04
C ILE A 24 9.81 18.79 -8.53
N TYR A 25 9.00 18.10 -9.34
CA TYR A 25 9.25 17.88 -10.77
C TYR A 25 8.39 18.74 -11.68
N HIS A 26 7.23 19.23 -11.21
CA HIS A 26 6.23 19.84 -12.09
C HIS A 26 5.74 21.19 -11.59
N ASP A 27 5.40 22.07 -12.54
CA ASP A 27 4.72 23.34 -12.25
C ASP A 27 3.34 23.08 -11.64
N ILE A 28 3.03 23.74 -10.52
CA ILE A 28 1.75 23.59 -9.83
C ILE A 28 0.60 24.09 -10.71
N LYS A 29 -0.39 23.22 -10.91
CA LYS A 29 -1.66 23.53 -11.57
C LYS A 29 -2.77 23.66 -10.54
N THR A 30 -3.69 24.59 -10.80
CA THR A 30 -4.87 24.79 -9.95
C THR A 30 -6.16 24.88 -10.75
N ASP A 31 -7.27 24.51 -10.13
CA ASP A 31 -8.62 24.78 -10.65
C ASP A 31 -8.95 26.29 -10.61
N SER A 32 -10.15 26.64 -11.09
CA SER A 32 -10.64 28.03 -11.09
C SER A 32 -10.85 28.65 -9.70
N LYS A 33 -10.82 27.83 -8.64
CA LYS A 33 -10.91 28.27 -7.23
C LYS A 33 -9.53 28.32 -6.55
N GLY A 34 -8.45 28.01 -7.27
CA GLY A 34 -7.09 27.98 -6.75
C GLY A 34 -6.71 26.69 -6.02
N ASN A 35 -7.54 25.64 -6.08
CA ASN A 35 -7.20 24.35 -5.46
C ASN A 35 -6.27 23.55 -6.38
N ILE A 36 -5.34 22.80 -5.79
CA ILE A 36 -4.42 21.95 -6.54
C ILE A 36 -5.17 20.87 -7.35
N ILE A 37 -4.81 20.75 -8.61
CA ILE A 37 -5.18 19.64 -9.49
C ILE A 37 -3.93 18.85 -9.87
N SER A 38 -4.08 17.67 -10.45
CA SER A 38 -2.94 16.84 -10.82
C SER A 38 -2.05 17.55 -11.88
N TRP A 39 -0.77 17.19 -11.95
CA TRP A 39 0.11 17.77 -12.96
C TRP A 39 -0.14 17.21 -14.37
N PHE A 40 -0.62 15.97 -14.48
CA PHE A 40 -0.70 15.24 -15.76
C PHE A 40 -2.00 15.54 -16.54
N ASP A 41 -3.15 15.35 -15.89
CA ASP A 41 -4.48 15.51 -16.51
C ASP A 41 -5.49 16.10 -15.50
N ASP A 42 -6.44 16.88 -15.99
CA ASP A 42 -7.49 17.47 -15.15
C ASP A 42 -8.46 16.39 -14.62
N GLU A 43 -8.56 15.24 -15.30
CA GLU A 43 -9.26 14.05 -14.82
C GLU A 43 -8.37 13.27 -13.84
N PRO A 44 -8.74 13.20 -12.54
CA PRO A 44 -7.89 12.56 -11.53
C PRO A 44 -7.57 11.10 -11.88
N GLY A 45 -8.54 10.35 -12.41
CA GLY A 45 -8.34 8.94 -12.77
C GLY A 45 -7.21 8.72 -13.76
N LYS A 46 -7.15 9.53 -14.83
CA LYS A 46 -6.08 9.44 -15.83
C LYS A 46 -4.73 9.79 -15.25
N ALA A 47 -4.66 10.85 -14.45
CA ALA A 47 -3.43 11.24 -13.79
C ALA A 47 -2.93 10.21 -12.79
N TRP A 48 -3.83 9.61 -12.01
CA TRP A 48 -3.50 8.59 -11.03
C TRP A 48 -3.06 7.30 -11.72
N SER A 49 -3.76 6.86 -12.77
CA SER A 49 -3.34 5.74 -13.63
C SER A 49 -1.95 5.99 -14.20
N GLN A 50 -1.71 7.18 -14.75
CA GLN A 50 -0.41 7.55 -15.33
C GLN A 50 0.73 7.44 -14.30
N VAL A 51 0.61 8.05 -13.11
CA VAL A 51 1.71 7.99 -12.12
C VAL A 51 1.93 6.59 -11.56
N VAL A 52 0.86 5.78 -11.44
CA VAL A 52 0.97 4.37 -11.09
C VAL A 52 1.74 3.59 -12.15
N MET A 53 1.43 3.78 -13.44
CA MET A 53 2.11 3.09 -14.51
C MET A 53 3.55 3.57 -14.72
N LEU A 54 3.83 4.87 -14.54
CA LEU A 54 5.19 5.42 -14.58
C LEU A 54 6.07 4.83 -13.47
N THR A 55 5.57 4.79 -12.24
CA THR A 55 6.33 4.25 -11.09
C THR A 55 6.56 2.75 -11.22
N TRP A 56 5.58 1.98 -11.72
CA TRP A 56 5.78 0.57 -12.07
C TRP A 56 6.84 0.40 -13.16
N HIS A 57 6.75 1.15 -14.25
CA HIS A 57 7.71 1.09 -15.34
C HIS A 57 9.14 1.36 -14.85
N PHE A 58 9.32 2.39 -14.01
CA PHE A 58 10.61 2.70 -13.42
C PHE A 58 11.13 1.59 -12.51
N TRP A 59 10.27 0.98 -11.68
CA TRP A 59 10.65 -0.16 -10.85
C TRP A 59 11.09 -1.35 -11.68
N ASP A 60 10.30 -1.72 -12.70
CA ASP A 60 10.55 -2.90 -13.53
C ASP A 60 11.79 -2.76 -14.42
N THR A 61 12.07 -1.54 -14.87
CA THR A 61 13.23 -1.22 -15.73
C THR A 61 14.41 -0.68 -14.94
N MET A 62 14.32 -0.64 -13.61
CA MET A 62 15.42 -0.22 -12.77
C MET A 62 16.65 -1.09 -13.07
N ARG A 63 17.80 -0.44 -13.25
CA ARG A 63 19.04 -1.14 -13.56
C ARG A 63 19.32 -2.24 -12.55
N ASN A 64 20.04 -3.27 -13.00
CA ASN A 64 20.69 -4.18 -12.07
C ASN A 64 21.84 -3.47 -11.37
N ASP A 65 22.11 -3.95 -10.16
CA ASP A 65 23.28 -3.59 -9.39
C ASP A 65 24.50 -4.44 -9.80
N VAL A 66 25.68 -4.14 -9.27
CA VAL A 66 26.95 -4.76 -9.63
C VAL A 66 27.02 -6.26 -9.32
N ASN A 67 26.20 -6.75 -8.39
CA ASN A 67 26.05 -8.19 -8.09
C ASN A 67 25.05 -8.89 -9.03
N GLY A 68 24.49 -8.19 -10.02
CA GLY A 68 23.65 -8.74 -11.08
C GLY A 68 22.17 -8.88 -10.75
N ILE A 69 21.73 -8.48 -9.55
CA ILE A 69 20.31 -8.46 -9.18
C ILE A 69 19.70 -7.07 -9.36
N PRO A 70 18.37 -6.94 -9.49
CA PRO A 70 17.71 -5.64 -9.58
C PRO A 70 18.04 -4.73 -8.38
N TYR A 71 18.30 -3.46 -8.63
CA TYR A 71 18.76 -2.50 -7.62
C TYR A 71 17.84 -2.41 -6.38
N TYR A 72 16.53 -2.52 -6.58
CA TYR A 72 15.53 -2.50 -5.49
C TYR A 72 15.64 -3.70 -4.53
N MET A 73 16.45 -4.71 -4.84
CA MET A 73 16.73 -5.84 -3.94
C MET A 73 17.93 -5.59 -3.02
N ASN A 74 18.76 -4.58 -3.29
CA ASN A 74 19.93 -4.26 -2.46
C ASN A 74 19.73 -2.97 -1.66
N HIS A 75 18.97 -2.00 -2.18
CA HIS A 75 18.96 -0.63 -1.67
C HIS A 75 17.56 -0.14 -1.30
N GLN A 76 17.51 0.81 -0.38
CA GLN A 76 16.30 1.53 0.00
C GLN A 76 16.13 2.89 -0.68
N VAL A 77 17.20 3.46 -1.23
CA VAL A 77 17.15 4.73 -1.97
C VAL A 77 17.78 4.56 -3.34
N TRP A 78 17.10 5.07 -4.36
CA TRP A 78 17.64 5.15 -5.70
C TRP A 78 18.38 6.47 -5.93
N LYS A 79 19.54 6.39 -6.57
CA LYS A 79 20.30 7.56 -7.04
C LYS A 79 20.77 7.37 -8.47
N PRO A 80 20.75 8.42 -9.30
CA PRO A 80 21.31 8.35 -10.64
C PRO A 80 22.83 8.23 -10.56
N GLY A 81 23.38 7.16 -11.12
CA GLY A 81 24.84 6.99 -11.31
C GLY A 81 25.66 6.67 -10.07
N ILE A 82 25.05 6.53 -8.89
CA ILE A 82 25.74 6.15 -7.64
C ILE A 82 24.86 5.14 -6.90
N ASP A 83 25.47 4.09 -6.35
CA ASP A 83 24.77 3.12 -5.50
C ASP A 83 24.61 3.66 -4.08
N ASP A 84 23.42 3.50 -3.50
CA ASP A 84 23.16 3.92 -2.13
C ASP A 84 23.90 3.02 -1.14
N SER A 85 24.50 3.60 -0.09
CA SER A 85 25.27 2.80 0.86
C SER A 85 24.41 2.02 1.86
N ARG A 86 23.09 2.26 1.88
CA ARG A 86 22.14 1.62 2.79
C ARG A 86 21.54 0.39 2.10
N GLY A 87 21.27 -0.63 2.91
CA GLY A 87 20.52 -1.81 2.53
C GLY A 87 19.05 -1.51 2.20
N ILE A 88 18.26 -2.54 1.95
CA ILE A 88 16.82 -2.46 1.66
C ILE A 88 16.03 -1.85 2.82
N GLY A 89 14.91 -1.22 2.50
CA GLY A 89 14.00 -0.70 3.51
C GLY A 89 13.20 -1.83 4.15
N GLY A 90 12.83 -1.66 5.42
CA GLY A 90 12.43 -2.74 6.29
C GLY A 90 11.21 -3.53 5.79
N ASP A 91 10.19 -2.82 5.32
CA ASP A 91 8.97 -3.43 4.75
C ASP A 91 8.91 -3.33 3.21
N GLN A 92 10.00 -2.89 2.56
CA GLN A 92 10.04 -2.54 1.13
C GLN A 92 9.43 -3.63 0.24
N LEU A 93 9.84 -4.87 0.47
CA LEU A 93 9.42 -6.01 -0.34
C LEU A 93 7.96 -6.40 -0.07
N ALA A 94 7.51 -6.41 1.18
CA ALA A 94 6.11 -6.71 1.50
C ALA A 94 5.18 -5.63 0.93
N MET A 95 5.55 -4.35 1.04
CA MET A 95 4.78 -3.26 0.46
C MET A 95 4.74 -3.32 -1.07
N ALA A 96 5.87 -3.64 -1.72
CA ALA A 96 5.91 -3.85 -3.16
C ALA A 96 4.96 -4.99 -3.58
N LEU A 97 5.01 -6.15 -2.92
CA LEU A 97 4.11 -7.27 -3.20
C LEU A 97 2.63 -6.88 -3.03
N SER A 98 2.30 -6.11 -1.98
CA SER A 98 0.95 -5.60 -1.75
C SER A 98 0.46 -4.71 -2.90
N SER A 99 1.32 -3.82 -3.40
CA SER A 99 1.03 -2.94 -4.54
C SER A 99 0.92 -3.72 -5.85
N TRP A 100 1.82 -4.67 -6.09
CA TRP A 100 1.84 -5.51 -7.29
C TRP A 100 0.64 -6.42 -7.40
N ASN A 101 0.14 -6.96 -6.28
CA ASN A 101 -1.11 -7.71 -6.27
C ASN A 101 -2.30 -6.87 -6.77
N LEU A 102 -2.41 -5.62 -6.31
CA LEU A 102 -3.46 -4.70 -6.76
C LEU A 102 -3.24 -4.24 -8.21
N LEU A 103 -2.00 -3.93 -8.57
CA LEU A 103 -1.66 -3.43 -9.91
C LEU A 103 -1.86 -4.50 -10.98
N TYR A 104 -1.55 -5.76 -10.67
CA TYR A 104 -1.84 -6.88 -11.57
C TYR A 104 -3.33 -6.96 -11.88
N GLY A 105 -4.19 -6.82 -10.87
CA GLY A 105 -5.63 -6.71 -11.08
C GLY A 105 -6.00 -5.52 -11.95
N PHE A 106 -5.36 -4.37 -11.73
CA PHE A 106 -5.67 -3.15 -12.45
C PHE A 106 -5.31 -3.20 -13.95
N CYS A 107 -4.16 -3.76 -14.34
CA CYS A 107 -3.66 -3.70 -15.72
C CYS A 107 -3.46 -5.05 -16.43
N GLY A 108 -3.45 -6.17 -15.70
CA GLY A 108 -3.24 -7.52 -16.27
C GLY A 108 -1.83 -7.79 -16.81
N ASP A 109 -0.84 -6.98 -16.45
CA ASP A 109 0.56 -7.17 -16.90
C ASP A 109 1.22 -8.36 -16.18
N GLU A 110 1.46 -9.46 -16.90
CA GLU A 110 2.13 -10.65 -16.37
C GLU A 110 3.58 -10.39 -15.92
N ARG A 111 4.22 -9.30 -16.36
CA ARG A 111 5.54 -8.90 -15.87
C ARG A 111 5.51 -8.61 -14.36
N ILE A 112 4.40 -8.11 -13.85
CA ILE A 112 4.18 -7.87 -12.42
C ILE A 112 4.28 -9.18 -11.64
N LYS A 113 3.60 -10.22 -12.09
CA LYS A 113 3.66 -11.54 -11.44
C LYS A 113 5.06 -12.13 -11.47
N GLN A 114 5.78 -11.99 -12.58
CA GLN A 114 7.17 -12.42 -12.67
C GLN A 114 8.07 -11.66 -11.66
N ASN A 115 7.84 -10.36 -11.47
CA ASN A 115 8.55 -9.56 -10.48
C ASN A 115 8.24 -10.04 -9.05
N MET A 116 6.97 -10.29 -8.74
CA MET A 116 6.55 -10.86 -7.45
C MET A 116 7.19 -12.23 -7.20
N THR A 117 7.19 -13.13 -8.20
CA THR A 117 7.89 -14.42 -8.13
C THR A 117 9.36 -14.23 -7.77
N PHE A 118 10.05 -13.35 -8.48
CA PHE A 118 11.47 -13.10 -8.25
C PHE A 118 11.75 -12.56 -6.84
N ILE A 119 10.98 -11.55 -6.37
CA ILE A 119 11.11 -10.99 -5.03
C ILE A 119 10.96 -12.10 -3.98
N ILE A 120 9.90 -12.91 -4.10
CA ILE A 120 9.58 -13.96 -3.12
C ILE A 120 10.63 -15.06 -3.11
N ASP A 121 10.99 -15.60 -4.28
CA ASP A 121 11.95 -16.69 -4.39
C ASP A 121 13.32 -16.26 -3.86
N TYR A 122 13.76 -15.05 -4.22
CA TYR A 122 15.03 -14.51 -3.77
C TYR A 122 15.00 -14.27 -2.26
N TYR A 123 13.98 -13.63 -1.72
CA TYR A 123 13.92 -13.29 -0.31
C TYR A 123 13.82 -14.55 0.59
N LEU A 124 13.00 -15.53 0.23
CA LEU A 124 12.88 -16.79 0.98
C LEU A 124 14.19 -17.59 1.03
N THR A 125 15.02 -17.52 -0.02
CA THR A 125 16.28 -18.25 -0.09
C THR A 125 17.46 -17.51 0.54
N HIS A 126 17.33 -16.21 0.84
CA HIS A 126 18.43 -15.36 1.28
C HIS A 126 18.19 -14.58 2.59
N SER A 127 17.00 -14.66 3.19
CA SER A 127 16.62 -13.82 4.34
C SER A 127 16.24 -14.58 5.62
N LEU A 128 15.93 -15.88 5.57
CA LEU A 128 15.35 -16.55 6.73
C LEU A 128 16.39 -16.88 7.81
N SER A 129 16.04 -16.60 9.07
CA SER A 129 16.78 -17.09 10.23
C SER A 129 16.80 -18.63 10.27
N PRO A 130 17.88 -19.25 10.80
CA PRO A 130 18.03 -20.70 10.76
C PRO A 130 16.97 -21.40 11.65
N PRO A 131 16.58 -22.65 11.34
CA PRO A 131 15.59 -23.40 12.14
C PRO A 131 15.98 -23.61 13.61
N THR A 132 17.26 -23.47 13.96
CA THR A 132 17.79 -23.57 15.33
C THR A 132 17.81 -22.24 16.08
N ALA A 133 17.40 -21.14 15.45
CA ALA A 133 17.31 -19.83 16.08
C ALA A 133 16.21 -19.79 17.15
N SER A 134 16.30 -18.84 18.08
CA SER A 134 15.19 -18.58 19.02
C SER A 134 13.92 -18.11 18.30
N TRP A 135 14.08 -17.39 17.19
CA TRP A 135 13.03 -17.01 16.25
C TRP A 135 13.29 -17.69 14.90
N PRO A 136 12.90 -18.96 14.71
CA PRO A 136 13.23 -19.69 13.49
C PRO A 136 12.37 -19.26 12.30
N ASN A 137 12.94 -19.33 11.09
CA ASN A 137 12.27 -19.08 9.81
C ASN A 137 11.73 -17.65 9.63
N ILE A 138 12.20 -16.68 10.43
CA ILE A 138 11.77 -15.28 10.33
C ILE A 138 12.69 -14.56 9.33
N PRO A 139 12.14 -13.81 8.36
CA PRO A 139 12.95 -13.03 7.43
C PRO A 139 13.67 -11.87 8.16
N TYR A 140 14.87 -11.56 7.72
CA TYR A 140 15.58 -10.34 8.08
C TYR A 140 15.20 -9.19 7.13
N PRO A 141 14.70 -8.07 7.66
CA PRO A 141 14.24 -6.93 6.84
C PRO A 141 15.37 -6.04 6.32
N TYR A 142 16.63 -6.43 6.49
CA TYR A 142 17.80 -5.62 6.09
C TYR A 142 19.01 -6.48 5.73
N ASN A 143 19.78 -6.05 4.73
CA ASN A 143 21.09 -6.58 4.32
C ASN A 143 22.20 -5.72 4.94
N THR A 144 22.86 -6.22 5.99
CA THR A 144 23.89 -5.44 6.71
C THR A 144 25.18 -5.26 5.90
N PHE A 145 25.44 -6.19 4.97
CA PHE A 145 26.40 -5.99 3.89
C PHE A 145 25.64 -5.94 2.57
N VAL A 146 25.53 -4.73 2.01
CA VAL A 146 24.57 -4.37 0.95
C VAL A 146 24.61 -5.33 -0.24
N LEU A 147 25.81 -5.56 -0.79
CA LEU A 147 26.00 -6.36 -2.01
C LEU A 147 26.18 -7.86 -1.75
N SER A 148 25.96 -8.33 -0.53
CA SER A 148 26.19 -9.74 -0.14
C SER A 148 25.23 -10.74 -0.79
N GLY A 149 24.09 -10.26 -1.31
CA GLY A 149 22.97 -11.10 -1.70
C GLY A 149 22.29 -11.80 -0.53
N ARG A 150 22.54 -11.37 0.73
CA ARG A 150 21.91 -11.92 1.93
C ARG A 150 21.29 -10.81 2.77
N TYR A 151 20.13 -11.10 3.33
CA TYR A 151 19.48 -10.27 4.33
C TYR A 151 19.71 -10.93 5.69
N ASP A 152 20.25 -10.17 6.64
CA ASP A 152 20.80 -10.74 7.85
C ASP A 152 20.74 -9.80 9.06
N GLY A 153 19.93 -8.74 9.02
CA GLY A 153 19.79 -7.88 10.18
C GLY A 153 18.72 -6.81 10.11
N ASP A 154 18.99 -5.75 10.88
CA ASP A 154 18.23 -4.51 11.01
C ASP A 154 19.15 -3.32 10.68
N MET A 155 18.59 -2.25 10.13
CA MET A 155 19.36 -1.07 9.73
C MET A 155 20.16 -0.41 10.88
N ILE A 156 19.60 -0.38 12.09
CA ILE A 156 20.16 0.35 13.24
C ILE A 156 20.84 -0.60 14.22
N LEU A 157 20.23 -1.76 14.48
CA LEU A 157 20.75 -2.75 15.42
C LEU A 157 21.73 -3.73 14.78
N GLY A 158 21.80 -3.75 13.45
CA GLY A 158 22.75 -4.54 12.69
C GLY A 158 22.37 -6.01 12.65
N LYS A 159 23.40 -6.84 12.49
CA LYS A 159 23.28 -8.27 12.17
C LYS A 159 22.49 -9.04 13.23
N ASP A 160 21.78 -10.05 12.77
CA ASP A 160 20.97 -11.00 13.53
C ASP A 160 19.71 -10.42 14.19
N PHE A 161 19.45 -9.11 14.08
CA PHE A 161 18.19 -8.51 14.51
C PHE A 161 17.12 -8.58 13.40
N THR A 162 15.92 -9.01 13.77
CA THR A 162 14.74 -9.02 12.89
C THR A 162 13.61 -8.17 13.49
N GLN A 163 12.58 -7.92 12.68
CA GLN A 163 11.38 -7.17 13.02
C GLN A 163 10.13 -8.06 12.80
N PRO A 164 9.51 -8.59 13.89
CA PRO A 164 8.40 -9.52 13.77
C PRO A 164 7.15 -8.99 13.04
N ASP A 165 6.91 -7.68 13.07
CA ASP A 165 5.79 -7.05 12.35
C ASP A 165 5.97 -7.10 10.82
N LYS A 166 7.20 -6.90 10.35
CA LYS A 166 7.57 -7.03 8.92
C LYS A 166 7.49 -8.48 8.46
N ALA A 167 7.86 -9.42 9.32
CA ALA A 167 7.69 -10.85 9.05
C ALA A 167 6.21 -11.22 8.86
N GLY A 168 5.32 -10.67 9.69
CA GLY A 168 3.87 -10.82 9.53
C GLY A 168 3.35 -10.23 8.22
N SER A 169 3.83 -9.04 7.87
CA SER A 169 3.49 -8.36 6.61
C SER A 169 3.93 -9.16 5.40
N PHE A 170 5.18 -9.64 5.35
CA PHE A 170 5.67 -10.49 4.27
C PHE A 170 4.91 -11.81 4.17
N ALA A 171 4.65 -12.49 5.30
CA ALA A 171 3.94 -13.77 5.28
C ALA A 171 2.50 -13.66 4.78
N LEU A 172 1.80 -12.55 5.08
CA LEU A 172 0.48 -12.28 4.51
C LEU A 172 0.56 -12.16 2.97
N GLU A 173 1.50 -11.36 2.46
CA GLU A 173 1.64 -11.15 1.01
C GLU A 173 2.13 -12.42 0.30
N LEU A 174 2.96 -13.24 0.95
CA LEU A 174 3.35 -14.56 0.46
C LEU A 174 2.16 -15.52 0.39
N LEU A 175 1.22 -15.45 1.35
CA LEU A 175 -0.01 -16.24 1.30
C LEU A 175 -0.92 -15.81 0.15
N GLN A 176 -1.04 -14.50 -0.09
CA GLN A 176 -1.77 -13.99 -1.25
C GLN A 176 -1.11 -14.45 -2.56
N PHE A 177 0.22 -14.38 -2.65
CA PHE A 177 0.94 -14.87 -3.80
C PHE A 177 0.77 -16.37 -4.02
N TYR A 178 0.83 -17.19 -2.95
CA TYR A 178 0.51 -18.61 -3.03
C TYR A 178 -0.88 -18.84 -3.64
N LYS A 179 -1.92 -18.15 -3.16
CA LYS A 179 -3.28 -18.22 -3.71
C LYS A 179 -3.32 -17.78 -5.19
N MET A 180 -2.56 -16.76 -5.57
CA MET A 180 -2.48 -16.25 -6.94
C MET A 180 -1.88 -17.28 -7.92
N VAL A 181 -0.77 -17.93 -7.56
CA VAL A 181 -0.04 -18.81 -8.50
C VAL A 181 -0.41 -20.29 -8.42
N THR A 182 -1.19 -20.70 -7.42
CA THR A 182 -1.53 -22.12 -7.20
C THR A 182 -2.87 -22.49 -7.83
N PRO A 183 -2.91 -23.39 -8.83
CA PRO A 183 -4.17 -23.95 -9.30
C PRO A 183 -4.78 -24.82 -8.18
N ARG A 184 -6.05 -24.58 -7.80
CA ARG A 184 -6.74 -25.28 -6.69
C ARG A 184 -6.63 -26.82 -6.74
N ARG A 185 -6.50 -27.41 -7.93
CA ARG A 185 -6.57 -28.86 -8.12
C ARG A 185 -5.20 -29.55 -8.11
N PHE A 186 -4.11 -28.85 -8.40
CA PHE A 186 -2.78 -29.44 -8.60
C PHE A 186 -1.64 -28.48 -8.20
N PRO A 187 -1.40 -28.23 -6.90
CA PRO A 187 -0.22 -27.47 -6.48
C PRO A 187 1.05 -28.23 -6.90
N ARG A 188 2.02 -27.55 -7.52
CA ARG A 188 3.35 -28.14 -7.79
C ARG A 188 4.22 -28.01 -6.52
N GLY A 189 5.41 -28.62 -6.56
CA GLY A 189 6.32 -28.63 -5.40
C GLY A 189 6.77 -27.22 -4.97
N THR A 190 6.92 -26.31 -5.94
CA THR A 190 7.27 -24.90 -5.72
C THR A 190 6.21 -24.16 -4.93
N GLU A 191 4.94 -24.26 -5.31
CA GLU A 191 3.83 -23.58 -4.64
C GLU A 191 3.63 -24.10 -3.22
N SER A 192 3.81 -25.41 -3.02
CA SER A 192 3.75 -26.04 -1.70
C SER A 192 4.83 -25.48 -0.75
N SER A 193 5.97 -25.04 -1.28
CA SER A 193 7.04 -24.43 -0.48
C SER A 193 6.68 -23.03 0.03
N TYR A 194 5.90 -22.26 -0.74
CA TYR A 194 5.40 -20.96 -0.30
C TYR A 194 4.46 -21.10 0.89
N LEU A 195 3.44 -21.96 0.79
CA LEU A 195 2.52 -22.19 1.90
C LEU A 195 3.24 -22.73 3.14
N LYS A 196 4.23 -23.61 2.96
CA LYS A 196 5.07 -24.07 4.07
C LYS A 196 5.79 -22.90 4.75
N ALA A 197 6.44 -22.02 3.99
CA ALA A 197 7.12 -20.86 4.54
C ALA A 197 6.17 -19.92 5.28
N VAL A 198 4.95 -19.68 4.76
CA VAL A 198 3.90 -18.93 5.45
C VAL A 198 3.57 -19.56 6.80
N ILE A 199 3.32 -20.87 6.83
CA ILE A 199 2.98 -21.61 8.05
C ILE A 199 4.14 -21.55 9.06
N ASP A 200 5.39 -21.70 8.60
CA ASP A 200 6.57 -21.64 9.46
C ASP A 200 6.74 -20.27 10.11
N ILE A 201 6.59 -19.18 9.34
CA ILE A 201 6.62 -17.80 9.87
C ILE A 201 5.47 -17.59 10.86
N ALA A 202 4.24 -17.96 10.49
CA ALA A 202 3.07 -17.80 11.34
C ALA A 202 3.18 -18.56 12.66
N ASN A 203 3.71 -19.80 12.61
CA ASN A 203 3.99 -20.61 13.81
C ASN A 203 4.98 -19.91 14.73
N THR A 204 6.09 -19.40 14.19
CA THR A 204 7.09 -18.68 14.99
C THR A 204 6.50 -17.44 15.64
N LEU A 205 5.76 -16.61 14.87
CA LEU A 205 5.11 -15.42 15.41
C LEU A 205 4.12 -15.78 16.51
N ALA A 206 3.19 -16.69 16.25
CA ALA A 206 2.13 -17.07 17.20
C ALA A 206 2.67 -17.75 18.47
N ALA A 207 3.75 -18.52 18.37
CA ALA A 207 4.42 -19.12 19.52
C ALA A 207 5.04 -18.07 20.45
N HIS A 208 5.50 -16.95 19.91
CA HIS A 208 6.11 -15.86 20.68
C HIS A 208 5.11 -14.84 21.24
N VAL A 209 3.84 -14.87 20.81
CA VAL A 209 2.81 -13.96 21.31
C VAL A 209 2.54 -14.19 22.80
N LYS A 210 2.68 -13.11 23.58
CA LYS A 210 2.41 -13.04 25.03
C LYS A 210 1.43 -11.93 25.34
N GLU A 211 0.84 -11.93 26.53
CA GLU A 211 0.04 -10.78 27.00
C GLU A 211 0.92 -9.54 27.10
N GLY A 212 0.42 -8.41 26.61
CA GLY A 212 1.09 -7.11 26.68
C GLY A 212 0.44 -6.17 27.69
N ASP A 213 1.07 -5.03 27.91
CA ASP A 213 0.56 -3.91 28.69
C ASP A 213 0.67 -2.59 27.91
N GLU A 214 0.42 -1.45 28.55
CA GLU A 214 0.44 -0.14 27.91
C GLU A 214 1.80 0.25 27.29
N ASN A 215 2.89 -0.37 27.74
CA ASN A 215 4.26 -0.07 27.35
C ASN A 215 4.99 -1.25 26.71
N ASN A 216 4.36 -2.43 26.65
CA ASN A 216 4.92 -3.65 26.08
C ASN A 216 3.90 -4.28 25.13
N SER A 217 4.25 -4.42 23.84
CA SER A 217 3.40 -5.11 22.87
C SER A 217 3.51 -6.64 22.99
N PRO A 218 2.50 -7.40 22.53
CA PRO A 218 2.49 -8.87 22.57
C PRO A 218 3.68 -9.55 21.90
N LEU A 219 4.29 -8.87 20.94
CA LEU A 219 5.55 -9.21 20.27
C LEU A 219 6.46 -7.98 20.30
N PRO A 220 7.79 -8.12 20.36
CA PRO A 220 8.70 -6.98 20.30
C PRO A 220 8.74 -6.36 18.90
N PHE A 221 9.16 -5.09 18.81
CA PHE A 221 9.44 -4.42 17.54
C PHE A 221 10.74 -4.93 16.92
N LYS A 222 11.82 -4.98 17.69
CA LYS A 222 13.12 -5.52 17.23
C LYS A 222 13.64 -6.57 18.20
N VAL A 223 14.11 -7.69 17.67
CA VAL A 223 14.61 -8.83 18.45
C VAL A 223 15.76 -9.53 17.73
N ASN A 224 16.78 -9.95 18.47
CA ASN A 224 17.84 -10.78 17.92
C ASN A 224 17.27 -12.18 17.66
N ALA A 225 17.21 -12.60 16.40
CA ALA A 225 16.55 -13.84 16.02
C ALA A 225 17.24 -15.07 16.60
N LEU A 226 18.57 -15.06 16.70
CA LEU A 226 19.35 -16.20 17.19
C LEU A 226 19.15 -16.40 18.70
N THR A 227 19.22 -15.32 19.47
CA THR A 227 19.26 -15.37 20.95
C THR A 227 17.91 -15.07 21.62
N GLY A 228 16.96 -14.47 20.89
CA GLY A 228 15.67 -14.01 21.43
C GLY A 228 15.76 -12.74 22.27
N VAL A 229 16.95 -12.12 22.37
CA VAL A 229 17.15 -10.88 23.15
C VAL A 229 16.46 -9.71 22.45
N VAL A 230 15.56 -9.04 23.17
CA VAL A 230 14.91 -7.82 22.71
C VAL A 230 15.96 -6.73 22.47
N GLY A 231 15.87 -6.07 21.33
CA GLY A 231 16.75 -4.97 20.96
C GLY A 231 16.61 -3.74 21.86
N ARG A 232 17.50 -2.77 21.64
CA ARG A 232 17.47 -1.49 22.35
C ARG A 232 17.35 -0.37 21.33
N LEU A 233 16.25 0.36 21.40
CA LEU A 233 16.08 1.59 20.64
C LEU A 233 17.21 2.55 20.98
N LYS A 234 17.62 3.35 20.00
CA LYS A 234 18.62 4.39 20.12
C LYS A 234 17.96 5.75 20.20
N ASN A 235 18.69 6.76 20.62
CA ASN A 235 18.16 8.11 20.75
C ASN A 235 17.93 8.75 19.37
N ASN A 236 16.76 9.36 19.15
CA ASN A 236 16.45 10.11 17.92
C ASN A 236 17.39 11.30 17.67
N LYS A 237 18.17 11.74 18.66
CA LYS A 237 19.25 12.73 18.49
C LYS A 237 20.45 12.21 17.70
N GLY A 238 20.48 10.94 17.31
CA GLY A 238 21.57 10.35 16.53
C GLY A 238 22.89 10.18 17.31
N ASN A 239 22.87 10.28 18.63
CA ASN A 239 24.07 10.20 19.47
C ASN A 239 24.48 8.76 19.84
N GLY A 240 23.78 7.75 19.31
CA GLY A 240 24.04 6.32 19.55
C GLY A 240 23.68 5.79 20.94
N LEU A 241 23.19 6.65 21.85
CA LEU A 241 22.80 6.24 23.20
C LEU A 241 21.49 5.44 23.17
N ASP A 242 21.35 4.50 24.10
CA ASP A 242 20.11 3.74 24.26
C ASP A 242 18.96 4.63 24.76
N ALA A 243 17.77 4.44 24.18
CA ALA A 243 16.53 5.12 24.53
C ALA A 243 15.49 4.20 25.20
N GLY A 244 15.75 2.89 25.27
CA GLY A 244 14.87 1.92 25.91
C GLY A 244 14.82 0.58 25.16
N PRO A 245 14.08 -0.41 25.68
CA PRO A 245 13.84 -1.66 24.96
C PRO A 245 12.99 -1.43 23.70
N SER A 246 13.22 -2.21 22.64
CA SER A 246 12.40 -2.23 21.42
C SER A 246 11.28 -3.27 21.49
N ASN A 247 10.50 -3.24 22.58
CA ASN A 247 9.45 -4.21 22.90
C ASN A 247 8.03 -3.68 22.66
N TYR A 248 7.89 -2.56 21.95
CA TYR A 248 6.62 -1.93 21.65
C TYR A 248 6.55 -1.56 20.16
N THR A 249 5.52 -2.04 19.47
CA THR A 249 5.01 -1.53 18.19
C THR A 249 3.54 -1.94 18.05
N THR A 250 2.82 -1.31 17.12
CA THR A 250 1.39 -1.51 16.87
C THR A 250 1.06 -1.96 15.45
N ASN A 251 2.08 -2.22 14.62
CA ASN A 251 1.90 -2.67 13.23
C ASN A 251 1.51 -4.16 13.12
N TRP A 252 0.39 -4.56 13.72
CA TRP A 252 -0.01 -5.96 13.80
C TRP A 252 -1.18 -6.34 12.88
N SER A 253 -1.74 -5.39 12.13
CA SER A 253 -2.89 -5.65 11.24
C SER A 253 -2.61 -6.77 10.24
N ALA A 254 -1.44 -6.79 9.60
CA ALA A 254 -1.10 -7.83 8.65
C ALA A 254 -0.93 -9.21 9.33
N THR A 255 -0.38 -9.25 10.54
CA THR A 255 -0.27 -10.48 11.34
C THR A 255 -1.64 -11.01 11.76
N LEU A 256 -2.58 -10.11 12.10
CA LEU A 256 -3.96 -10.48 12.39
C LEU A 256 -4.63 -11.09 11.14
N ASP A 257 -4.59 -10.37 10.01
CA ASP A 257 -5.13 -10.84 8.72
C ASP A 257 -4.52 -12.21 8.33
N LEU A 258 -3.20 -12.41 8.54
CA LEU A 258 -2.52 -13.69 8.31
C LEU A 258 -3.09 -14.85 9.15
N PHE A 259 -3.27 -14.63 10.45
CA PHE A 259 -3.83 -15.67 11.33
C PHE A 259 -5.27 -15.98 10.98
N GLU A 260 -6.07 -15.00 10.57
CA GLU A 260 -7.45 -15.20 10.11
C GLU A 260 -7.48 -16.02 8.83
N ASP A 261 -6.66 -15.66 7.84
CA ASP A 261 -6.61 -16.35 6.56
C ASP A 261 -6.17 -17.81 6.69
N LEU A 262 -5.17 -18.10 7.53
CA LEU A 262 -4.72 -19.48 7.78
C LEU A 262 -5.81 -20.32 8.50
N GLN A 263 -6.55 -19.71 9.44
CA GLN A 263 -7.70 -20.35 10.08
C GLN A 263 -8.82 -20.62 9.07
N ASN A 264 -9.15 -19.65 8.23
CA ASN A 264 -10.18 -19.79 7.19
C ASN A 264 -9.82 -20.88 6.17
N MET A 265 -8.54 -21.03 5.86
CA MET A 265 -8.01 -22.10 5.01
C MET A 265 -7.89 -23.45 5.71
N ASN A 266 -8.06 -23.52 7.03
CA ASN A 266 -7.85 -24.71 7.87
C ASN A 266 -6.45 -25.34 7.70
N VAL A 267 -5.41 -24.50 7.68
CA VAL A 267 -4.00 -24.93 7.53
C VAL A 267 -3.14 -24.42 8.68
N GLY A 268 -2.07 -25.16 9.00
CA GLY A 268 -1.18 -24.83 10.11
C GLY A 268 -1.79 -25.12 11.49
N ASP A 269 -1.30 -24.44 12.53
CA ASP A 269 -1.77 -24.61 13.91
C ASP A 269 -2.91 -23.63 14.25
N MET A 270 -4.13 -24.01 13.87
CA MET A 270 -5.33 -23.18 14.05
C MET A 270 -5.56 -22.76 15.51
N ALA A 271 -5.27 -23.64 16.49
CA ALA A 271 -5.48 -23.34 17.90
C ALA A 271 -4.49 -22.27 18.38
N LEU A 272 -3.23 -22.40 17.96
CA LEU A 272 -2.17 -21.43 18.22
C LEU A 272 -2.48 -20.07 17.58
N TYR A 273 -2.90 -20.04 16.32
CA TYR A 273 -3.26 -18.81 15.61
C TYR A 273 -4.44 -18.11 16.27
N LYS A 274 -5.50 -18.85 16.62
CA LYS A 274 -6.64 -18.29 17.34
C LYS A 274 -6.24 -17.68 18.68
N ARG A 275 -5.36 -18.35 19.45
CA ARG A 275 -4.86 -17.81 20.72
C ARG A 275 -4.10 -16.50 20.49
N ALA A 276 -3.15 -16.51 19.55
CA ALA A 276 -2.29 -15.38 19.24
C ALA A 276 -3.09 -14.16 18.76
N LEU A 277 -4.01 -14.37 17.82
CA LEU A 277 -4.95 -13.36 17.32
C LEU A 277 -5.73 -12.72 18.47
N ASN A 278 -6.33 -13.53 19.33
CA ASN A 278 -7.14 -13.02 20.45
C ASN A 278 -6.32 -12.15 21.41
N ILE A 279 -5.07 -12.54 21.71
CA ILE A 279 -4.19 -11.76 22.58
C ILE A 279 -3.83 -10.42 21.92
N ILE A 280 -3.38 -10.43 20.66
CA ILE A 280 -3.01 -9.22 19.94
C ILE A 280 -4.21 -8.29 19.80
N LEU A 281 -5.35 -8.80 19.33
CA LEU A 281 -6.55 -8.00 19.11
C LEU A 281 -7.08 -7.38 20.41
N LYS A 282 -7.08 -8.15 21.51
CA LYS A 282 -7.44 -7.64 22.84
C LYS A 282 -6.49 -6.53 23.29
N TRP A 283 -5.19 -6.70 23.07
CA TRP A 283 -4.19 -5.68 23.39
C TRP A 283 -4.37 -4.41 22.56
N MET A 284 -4.54 -4.53 21.23
CA MET A 284 -4.80 -3.41 20.32
C MET A 284 -6.04 -2.60 20.74
N LYS A 285 -7.13 -3.28 21.12
CA LYS A 285 -8.36 -2.64 21.62
C LYS A 285 -8.17 -1.95 22.97
N LYS A 286 -7.39 -2.57 23.86
CA LYS A 286 -7.23 -2.12 25.25
C LYS A 286 -6.27 -0.94 25.41
N TYR A 287 -5.17 -0.89 24.66
CA TYR A 287 -4.17 0.17 24.81
C TYR A 287 -4.06 1.08 23.57
N PRO A 288 -3.50 0.66 22.41
CA PRO A 288 -3.29 1.57 21.28
C PRO A 288 -4.54 2.32 20.83
N LEU A 289 -5.68 1.61 20.76
CA LEU A 289 -6.95 2.23 20.36
C LEU A 289 -7.45 3.27 21.36
N GLN A 290 -7.08 3.16 22.64
CA GLN A 290 -7.52 4.09 23.70
C GLN A 290 -6.57 5.27 23.86
N ASN A 291 -5.27 5.05 23.77
CA ASN A 291 -4.24 6.07 24.02
C ASN A 291 -3.59 6.63 22.76
N GLN A 292 -3.95 6.12 21.56
CA GLN A 292 -3.45 6.58 20.26
C GLN A 292 -1.91 6.53 20.14
N LYS A 293 -1.27 5.56 20.80
CA LYS A 293 0.17 5.27 20.63
C LYS A 293 0.36 4.36 19.42
N TRP A 294 0.93 4.89 18.34
CA TRP A 294 1.00 4.26 17.01
C TRP A 294 2.44 4.02 16.53
N GLY A 295 3.38 3.85 17.45
CA GLY A 295 4.80 3.73 17.11
C GLY A 295 5.50 2.52 17.71
N PRO A 296 6.74 2.23 17.30
CA PRO A 296 7.42 2.66 16.07
C PRO A 296 7.16 1.73 14.87
N PHE A 297 7.67 2.06 13.68
CA PHE A 297 7.55 1.24 12.46
C PHE A 297 8.78 1.26 11.56
N PHE A 298 9.32 2.45 11.28
CA PHE A 298 10.41 2.61 10.32
C PHE A 298 11.75 2.12 10.88
N GLU A 299 12.52 1.46 10.01
CA GLU A 299 13.78 0.82 10.32
C GLU A 299 14.91 1.80 10.61
N ASP A 300 14.88 2.95 9.94
CA ASP A 300 15.90 4.01 9.92
C ASP A 300 15.72 5.03 11.05
N VAL A 301 14.58 4.98 11.74
CA VAL A 301 14.34 5.77 12.95
C VAL A 301 14.97 5.08 14.15
N PRO A 302 15.94 5.71 14.82
CA PRO A 302 16.67 5.04 15.90
C PRO A 302 15.79 4.76 17.13
N GLY A 303 14.87 5.67 17.45
CA GLY A 303 14.10 5.70 18.70
C GLY A 303 12.58 5.60 18.52
N TYR A 304 11.84 5.97 19.57
CA TYR A 304 10.39 5.95 19.53
C TYR A 304 9.85 7.04 18.59
N SER A 305 8.83 6.70 17.80
CA SER A 305 8.15 7.60 16.88
C SER A 305 6.76 7.05 16.61
N ASP A 306 5.71 7.83 16.86
CA ASP A 306 4.36 7.45 16.44
C ASP A 306 4.25 7.65 14.93
N THR A 307 3.69 6.67 14.24
CA THR A 307 3.70 6.62 12.78
C THR A 307 2.29 6.61 12.22
N GLN A 308 2.09 7.32 11.11
CA GLN A 308 0.82 7.33 10.43
C GLN A 308 0.40 5.93 9.95
N ILE A 309 1.36 5.14 9.47
CA ILE A 309 1.07 3.84 8.88
C ILE A 309 0.42 2.89 9.89
N ASN A 310 0.95 2.76 11.12
CA ASN A 310 0.36 1.87 12.13
C ASN A 310 -1.08 2.27 12.48
N ALA A 311 -1.33 3.57 12.58
CA ALA A 311 -2.65 4.11 12.87
C ALA A 311 -3.64 3.77 11.74
N VAL A 312 -3.26 4.12 10.51
CA VAL A 312 -4.15 4.02 9.34
C VAL A 312 -4.37 2.56 8.91
N THR A 313 -3.36 1.69 8.99
CA THR A 313 -3.53 0.27 8.68
C THR A 313 -4.46 -0.42 9.69
N PHE A 314 -4.40 -0.03 10.97
CA PHE A 314 -5.36 -0.51 11.97
C PHE A 314 -6.77 0.02 11.74
N ALA A 315 -6.93 1.29 11.38
CA ALA A 315 -8.23 1.84 10.96
C ALA A 315 -8.82 1.07 9.76
N GLN A 316 -8.00 0.74 8.75
CA GLN A 316 -8.43 -0.08 7.62
C GLN A 316 -8.78 -1.52 8.03
N TYR A 317 -8.03 -2.12 8.96
CA TYR A 317 -8.37 -3.42 9.53
C TYR A 317 -9.74 -3.39 10.23
N MET A 318 -10.02 -2.35 11.01
CA MET A 318 -11.32 -2.17 11.68
C MET A 318 -12.48 -2.04 10.69
N MET A 319 -12.29 -1.32 9.58
CA MET A 319 -13.32 -1.19 8.53
C MET A 319 -13.65 -2.53 7.86
N ARG A 320 -12.68 -3.45 7.76
CA ARG A 320 -12.89 -4.81 7.24
C ARG A 320 -13.45 -5.79 8.26
N HIS A 321 -13.37 -5.47 9.55
CA HIS A 321 -13.77 -6.35 10.65
C HIS A 321 -14.78 -5.67 11.60
N PRO A 322 -15.90 -5.11 11.10
CA PRO A 322 -16.87 -4.41 11.95
C PRO A 322 -17.42 -5.29 13.09
N ASP A 323 -17.48 -6.61 12.90
CA ASP A 323 -17.92 -7.56 13.92
C ASP A 323 -16.99 -7.59 15.16
N TYR A 324 -15.72 -7.26 14.99
CA TYR A 324 -14.78 -7.13 16.09
C TYR A 324 -14.88 -5.76 16.78
N PHE A 325 -15.43 -4.76 16.11
CA PHE A 325 -15.43 -3.37 16.54
C PHE A 325 -16.83 -2.76 16.37
N PRO A 326 -17.76 -2.97 17.32
CA PRO A 326 -19.12 -2.43 17.20
C PRO A 326 -19.17 -0.91 16.99
N GLU A 327 -18.20 -0.18 17.57
CA GLU A 327 -18.06 1.28 17.45
C GLU A 327 -17.06 1.71 16.36
N TRP A 328 -16.77 0.84 15.38
CA TRP A 328 -15.70 1.06 14.40
C TRP A 328 -15.82 2.42 13.69
N LYS A 329 -17.04 2.89 13.37
CA LYS A 329 -17.22 4.16 12.66
C LYS A 329 -16.60 5.32 13.44
N LYS A 330 -16.99 5.43 14.72
CA LYS A 330 -16.48 6.46 15.62
C LYS A 330 -14.97 6.30 15.82
N GLN A 331 -14.52 5.09 16.10
CA GLN A 331 -13.12 4.81 16.43
C GLN A 331 -12.18 5.02 15.23
N VAL A 332 -12.57 4.60 14.03
CA VAL A 332 -11.82 4.87 12.79
C VAL A 332 -11.75 6.37 12.55
N LYS A 333 -12.85 7.11 12.72
CA LYS A 333 -12.85 8.57 12.61
C LYS A 333 -11.91 9.24 13.63
N GLU A 334 -11.86 8.74 14.86
CA GLU A 334 -10.92 9.22 15.89
C GLU A 334 -9.46 9.00 15.47
N ILE A 335 -9.12 7.85 14.90
CA ILE A 335 -7.79 7.56 14.35
C ILE A 335 -7.44 8.51 13.20
N LEU A 336 -8.34 8.66 12.21
CA LEU A 336 -8.10 9.56 11.06
C LEU A 336 -7.94 11.02 11.51
N ASN A 337 -8.72 11.45 12.51
CA ASN A 337 -8.58 12.77 13.12
C ASN A 337 -7.27 12.92 13.91
N TRP A 338 -6.80 11.87 14.59
CA TRP A 338 -5.51 11.88 15.26
C TRP A 338 -4.37 12.13 14.26
N VAL A 339 -4.44 11.54 13.05
CA VAL A 339 -3.49 11.81 11.98
C VAL A 339 -3.52 13.29 11.57
N HIS A 340 -4.70 13.84 11.27
CA HIS A 340 -4.85 15.27 10.94
C HIS A 340 -4.30 16.19 12.02
N HIS A 341 -4.56 15.86 13.29
CA HIS A 341 -4.12 16.68 14.42
C HIS A 341 -2.62 16.62 14.65
N THR A 342 -2.05 15.41 14.60
CA THR A 342 -0.67 15.14 15.05
C THR A 342 0.34 15.25 13.92
N LEU A 343 -0.06 14.85 12.71
CA LEU A 343 0.81 14.72 11.54
C LEU A 343 0.32 15.58 10.35
N GLY A 344 -0.81 16.28 10.47
CA GLY A 344 -1.28 17.19 9.43
C GLY A 344 -0.32 18.36 9.19
N ASN A 345 -0.02 18.62 7.92
CA ASN A 345 0.89 19.66 7.48
C ASN A 345 0.17 20.67 6.58
N ARG A 346 0.13 21.92 7.04
CA ARG A 346 -0.62 23.03 6.41
C ARG A 346 0.21 23.86 5.43
N LYS A 347 1.45 23.46 5.10
CA LYS A 347 2.32 24.18 4.14
C LYS A 347 1.64 24.47 2.80
N TRP A 348 0.74 23.58 2.36
CA TRP A 348 0.06 23.63 1.08
C TRP A 348 -1.40 24.10 1.15
N GLU A 349 -1.86 24.62 2.30
CA GLU A 349 -3.26 25.03 2.51
C GLU A 349 -3.68 26.17 1.56
N LYS A 350 -2.73 26.97 1.06
CA LYS A 350 -2.96 27.98 0.00
C LYS A 350 -3.48 27.39 -1.32
N TYR A 351 -3.25 26.10 -1.55
CA TYR A 351 -3.80 25.34 -2.69
C TYR A 351 -4.93 24.39 -2.26
N GLY A 352 -5.55 24.65 -1.12
CA GLY A 352 -6.73 23.93 -0.64
C GLY A 352 -6.47 22.51 -0.12
N VAL A 353 -5.22 22.15 0.18
CA VAL A 353 -4.83 20.81 0.66
C VAL A 353 -4.04 20.88 1.97
N ILE A 354 -4.40 20.01 2.91
CA ILE A 354 -3.59 19.66 4.08
C ILE A 354 -3.02 18.27 3.82
N VAL A 355 -1.70 18.17 3.81
CA VAL A 355 -0.97 16.92 3.51
C VAL A 355 -0.50 16.27 4.80
N THR A 356 -0.03 15.03 4.72
CA THR A 356 0.32 14.26 5.92
C THR A 356 1.83 14.07 6.06
N ASN A 357 2.36 14.40 7.24
CA ASN A 357 3.71 14.06 7.67
C ASN A 357 3.84 12.57 7.97
N GLU A 358 5.05 12.06 7.86
CA GLU A 358 5.36 10.64 8.07
C GLU A 358 5.07 10.15 9.50
N GLN A 359 5.66 10.85 10.47
CA GLN A 359 5.75 10.39 11.85
C GLN A 359 6.20 11.49 12.82
N THR A 360 6.13 11.24 14.12
CA THR A 360 6.42 12.27 15.14
C THR A 360 7.92 12.58 15.29
N ALA A 361 8.82 11.64 14.98
CA ALA A 361 10.26 11.89 14.98
C ALA A 361 10.79 12.54 13.69
N TYR A 362 10.02 12.48 12.60
CA TYR A 362 10.36 13.03 11.27
C TYR A 362 9.13 13.70 10.66
N GLN A 363 8.93 14.98 10.99
CA GLN A 363 7.73 15.75 10.60
C GLN A 363 7.87 16.37 9.20
N VAL A 364 8.17 15.54 8.21
CA VAL A 364 8.26 15.92 6.79
C VAL A 364 7.05 15.35 6.05
N PRO A 365 6.39 16.14 5.17
CA PRO A 365 5.24 15.67 4.43
C PRO A 365 5.64 14.61 3.41
N GLY A 366 5.00 13.45 3.48
CA GLY A 366 5.26 12.32 2.56
C GLY A 366 4.16 12.18 1.52
N ASN A 367 4.54 11.94 0.27
CA ASN A 367 3.59 11.68 -0.81
C ASN A 367 2.84 10.35 -0.60
N SER A 368 3.55 9.30 -0.23
CA SER A 368 2.98 8.00 0.12
C SER A 368 2.07 8.09 1.36
N HIS A 369 2.47 8.88 2.36
CA HIS A 369 1.70 9.16 3.57
C HIS A 369 0.40 9.92 3.29
N SER A 370 0.48 10.99 2.50
CA SER A 370 -0.71 11.75 2.11
C SER A 370 -1.66 10.90 1.27
N ALA A 371 -1.14 10.09 0.34
CA ALA A 371 -1.93 9.13 -0.41
C ALA A 371 -2.58 8.07 0.49
N ARG A 372 -1.86 7.56 1.52
CA ARG A 372 -2.39 6.60 2.51
C ARG A 372 -3.56 7.18 3.28
N GLN A 373 -3.44 8.41 3.79
CA GLN A 373 -4.51 9.08 4.53
C GLN A 373 -5.74 9.23 3.63
N ALA A 374 -5.54 9.82 2.45
CA ALA A 374 -6.58 10.04 1.47
C ALA A 374 -7.32 8.73 1.11
N SER A 375 -6.58 7.67 0.86
CA SER A 375 -7.15 6.36 0.53
C SER A 375 -8.01 5.80 1.67
N ALA A 376 -7.57 5.91 2.92
CA ALA A 376 -8.33 5.44 4.07
C ALA A 376 -9.59 6.28 4.33
N GLU A 377 -9.51 7.60 4.13
CA GLU A 377 -10.66 8.49 4.25
C GLU A 377 -11.71 8.24 3.16
N LEU A 378 -11.29 7.97 1.93
CA LEU A 378 -12.21 7.59 0.86
C LEU A 378 -12.88 6.24 1.14
N GLN A 379 -12.15 5.26 1.69
CA GLN A 379 -12.73 4.00 2.16
C GLN A 379 -13.74 4.22 3.30
N TYR A 380 -13.42 5.12 4.24
CA TYR A 380 -14.30 5.47 5.34
C TYR A 380 -15.56 6.18 4.84
N ALA A 381 -15.42 7.12 3.91
CA ALA A 381 -16.53 7.83 3.27
C ALA A 381 -17.44 6.87 2.51
N ALA A 382 -16.89 5.94 1.73
CA ALA A 382 -17.64 4.91 1.02
C ALA A 382 -18.47 4.02 1.97
N SER A 383 -17.94 3.75 3.17
CA SER A 383 -18.56 2.85 4.14
C SER A 383 -19.52 3.55 5.12
N THR A 384 -19.50 4.88 5.20
CA THR A 384 -20.27 5.65 6.20
C THR A 384 -21.10 6.79 5.64
N ASN A 385 -20.85 7.21 4.40
CA ASN A 385 -21.31 8.46 3.79
C ASN A 385 -20.79 9.73 4.48
N ASP A 386 -19.77 9.64 5.35
CA ASP A 386 -19.11 10.81 5.92
C ASP A 386 -18.15 11.42 4.88
N THR A 387 -18.55 12.55 4.31
CA THR A 387 -17.81 13.19 3.21
C THR A 387 -16.86 14.30 3.64
N ILE A 388 -16.67 14.50 4.95
CA ILE A 388 -15.96 15.68 5.49
C ILE A 388 -14.55 15.87 4.91
N TYR A 389 -13.83 14.77 4.63
CA TYR A 389 -12.47 14.83 4.11
C TYR A 389 -12.35 14.48 2.62
N VAL A 390 -13.43 14.10 1.93
CA VAL A 390 -13.37 13.62 0.52
C VAL A 390 -12.66 14.62 -0.40
N ASP A 391 -12.97 15.91 -0.27
CA ASP A 391 -12.32 16.95 -1.06
C ASP A 391 -10.82 17.09 -0.75
N ASN A 392 -10.43 16.99 0.54
CA ASN A 392 -9.01 17.01 0.92
C ASN A 392 -8.29 15.76 0.42
N SER A 393 -8.90 14.58 0.55
CA SER A 393 -8.33 13.31 0.12
C SER A 393 -8.03 13.30 -1.40
N ILE A 394 -8.95 13.81 -2.22
CA ILE A 394 -8.71 13.96 -3.66
C ILE A 394 -7.53 14.90 -3.93
N ARG A 395 -7.43 16.01 -3.19
CA ARG A 395 -6.35 16.97 -3.35
C ARG A 395 -5.01 16.44 -2.82
N GLU A 396 -4.99 15.63 -1.77
CA GLU A 396 -3.78 14.93 -1.29
C GLU A 396 -3.26 13.96 -2.36
N LEU A 397 -4.15 13.19 -3.00
CA LEU A 397 -3.77 12.31 -4.12
C LEU A 397 -3.25 13.12 -5.32
N ASN A 398 -3.92 14.22 -5.67
CA ASN A 398 -3.46 15.13 -6.73
C ASN A 398 -2.09 15.75 -6.38
N TRP A 399 -1.90 16.21 -5.16
CA TRP A 399 -0.62 16.75 -4.68
C TRP A 399 0.49 15.70 -4.74
N ALA A 400 0.19 14.46 -4.35
CA ALA A 400 1.15 13.36 -4.37
C ALA A 400 1.63 13.02 -5.80
N THR A 401 0.84 13.30 -6.84
CA THR A 401 1.26 13.06 -8.24
C THR A 401 2.53 13.83 -8.62
N TYR A 402 2.77 15.01 -8.02
CA TYR A 402 3.88 15.91 -8.38
C TYR A 402 5.27 15.36 -8.04
N MET A 403 5.34 14.31 -7.25
CA MET A 403 6.58 13.66 -6.83
C MET A 403 7.05 12.62 -7.85
N VAL A 404 6.24 12.32 -8.86
CA VAL A 404 6.58 11.38 -9.93
C VAL A 404 7.00 12.15 -11.17
N ASP A 405 8.28 12.02 -11.55
CA ASP A 405 8.84 12.60 -12.77
C ASP A 405 8.30 11.86 -14.02
N VAL A 406 8.54 12.42 -15.21
CA VAL A 406 8.07 11.88 -16.49
C VAL A 406 8.65 10.51 -16.84
N ASP A 407 9.75 10.11 -16.20
CA ASP A 407 10.36 8.78 -16.33
C ASP A 407 9.99 7.83 -15.19
N GLY A 408 9.14 8.24 -14.25
CA GLY A 408 8.65 7.42 -13.15
C GLY A 408 9.54 7.40 -11.91
N LYS A 409 10.61 8.20 -11.86
CA LYS A 409 11.29 8.51 -10.59
C LYS A 409 10.28 9.10 -9.61
N ASN A 410 10.14 8.50 -8.43
CA ASN A 410 9.34 9.06 -7.36
C ASN A 410 10.25 9.60 -6.25
N ARG A 411 10.17 10.91 -6.01
CA ARG A 411 11.02 11.60 -5.03
C ARG A 411 10.23 12.09 -3.83
N TYR A 412 10.67 11.68 -2.65
CA TYR A 412 10.08 12.17 -1.42
C TYR A 412 10.32 13.68 -1.28
N PRO A 413 9.33 14.49 -0.83
CA PRO A 413 9.44 15.94 -0.84
C PRO A 413 10.66 16.46 -0.08
N ASP A 414 11.46 17.31 -0.74
CA ASP A 414 12.71 17.88 -0.20
C ASP A 414 13.77 16.83 0.21
N ASP A 415 13.66 15.57 -0.27
CA ASP A 415 14.45 14.42 0.19
C ASP A 415 14.92 13.56 -1.02
N GLU A 416 15.08 12.24 -0.89
CA GLU A 416 15.62 11.30 -1.88
C GLU A 416 14.52 10.41 -2.52
N ASN A 417 14.90 9.57 -3.50
CA ASN A 417 13.99 8.61 -4.13
C ASN A 417 13.92 7.32 -3.30
N TRP A 418 13.17 7.35 -2.20
CA TRP A 418 12.94 6.21 -1.33
C TRP A 418 12.11 5.13 -2.03
N LEU A 419 12.64 3.91 -2.10
CA LEU A 419 12.05 2.79 -2.83
C LEU A 419 10.87 2.16 -2.09
N THR A 420 10.92 2.11 -0.75
CA THR A 420 9.78 1.70 0.09
C THR A 420 8.60 2.65 -0.10
N ASP A 421 8.81 3.93 0.21
CA ASP A 421 7.73 4.92 0.25
C ASP A 421 7.27 5.34 -1.15
N GLY A 422 8.20 5.61 -2.06
CA GLY A 422 7.89 6.11 -3.41
C GLY A 422 7.31 5.08 -4.38
N TYR A 423 7.30 3.79 -4.04
CA TYR A 423 6.83 2.74 -4.96
C TYR A 423 5.86 1.80 -4.25
N GLY A 424 6.40 0.85 -3.47
CA GLY A 424 5.60 -0.20 -2.83
C GLY A 424 4.52 0.37 -1.91
N ASP A 425 4.82 1.40 -1.12
CA ASP A 425 3.80 2.06 -0.32
C ASP A 425 2.88 2.97 -1.14
N TYR A 426 3.44 3.76 -2.06
CA TYR A 426 2.75 4.80 -2.83
C TYR A 426 1.60 4.25 -3.71
N ILE A 427 1.87 3.25 -4.55
CA ILE A 427 0.98 2.85 -5.64
C ILE A 427 -0.37 2.30 -5.14
N ARG A 428 -0.33 1.40 -4.15
CA ARG A 428 -1.54 0.77 -3.57
C ARG A 428 -2.58 1.77 -3.08
N HIS A 429 -2.18 2.97 -2.66
CA HIS A 429 -3.11 3.94 -2.10
C HIS A 429 -3.99 4.58 -3.18
N PHE A 430 -3.44 4.85 -4.37
CA PHE A 430 -4.21 5.29 -5.55
C PHE A 430 -5.18 4.21 -6.00
N LEU A 431 -4.72 2.96 -6.10
CA LEU A 431 -5.57 1.82 -6.49
C LEU A 431 -6.72 1.61 -5.50
N ARG A 432 -6.44 1.66 -4.19
CA ARG A 432 -7.46 1.57 -3.13
C ARG A 432 -8.40 2.79 -3.11
N ALA A 433 -7.91 3.98 -3.43
CA ALA A 433 -8.74 5.19 -3.54
C ALA A 433 -9.75 5.08 -4.70
N MET A 434 -9.27 4.62 -5.86
CA MET A 434 -10.14 4.32 -7.00
C MET A 434 -11.13 3.21 -6.68
N ALA A 435 -10.73 2.16 -5.95
CA ALA A 435 -11.64 1.12 -5.48
C ALA A 435 -12.74 1.65 -4.54
N ALA A 436 -12.37 2.52 -3.61
CA ALA A 436 -13.31 3.12 -2.65
C ALA A 436 -14.31 4.08 -3.30
N MET A 437 -13.86 4.85 -4.29
CA MET A 437 -14.71 5.77 -5.05
C MET A 437 -14.52 5.57 -6.56
N PRO A 438 -15.14 4.52 -7.16
CA PRO A 438 -14.91 4.10 -8.56
C PRO A 438 -15.11 5.16 -9.64
N ARG A 439 -15.90 6.21 -9.34
CA ARG A 439 -16.05 7.36 -10.25
C ARG A 439 -14.78 8.19 -10.46
N LEU A 440 -13.76 8.01 -9.60
CA LEU A 440 -12.46 8.66 -9.71
C LEU A 440 -11.47 7.86 -10.56
N ALA A 441 -11.81 6.65 -11.00
CA ALA A 441 -10.98 5.86 -11.91
C ALA A 441 -11.13 6.34 -13.37
N PRO A 442 -10.13 6.09 -14.25
CA PRO A 442 -10.13 6.54 -15.65
C PRO A 442 -11.45 6.29 -16.39
N THR A 443 -11.90 7.26 -17.18
CA THR A 443 -13.20 7.19 -17.85
C THR A 443 -13.21 6.43 -19.17
N ASP A 444 -12.06 6.26 -19.79
CA ASP A 444 -11.85 5.66 -21.11
C ASP A 444 -11.02 4.36 -21.09
N GLU A 445 -10.66 3.87 -19.90
CA GLU A 445 -9.97 2.60 -19.69
C GLU A 445 -10.85 1.58 -18.96
N ASN A 446 -10.48 0.30 -19.03
CA ASN A 446 -11.16 -0.79 -18.36
C ASN A 446 -10.25 -1.37 -17.28
N HIS A 447 -10.70 -1.35 -16.02
CA HIS A 447 -9.90 -1.85 -14.89
C HIS A 447 -10.76 -2.58 -13.86
N LEU A 448 -10.20 -3.64 -13.29
CA LEU A 448 -10.67 -4.23 -12.05
C LEU A 448 -10.13 -3.35 -10.92
N LEU A 449 -11.03 -2.74 -10.16
CA LEU A 449 -10.67 -1.87 -9.04
C LEU A 449 -10.64 -2.61 -7.71
N LEU A 450 -11.52 -3.61 -7.54
CA LEU A 450 -11.65 -4.37 -6.30
C LEU A 450 -12.03 -5.81 -6.60
N THR A 451 -11.44 -6.74 -5.84
CA THR A 451 -11.86 -8.14 -5.73
C THR A 451 -11.88 -8.52 -4.25
N THR A 452 -12.88 -9.29 -3.81
CA THR A 452 -12.92 -9.87 -2.46
C THR A 452 -12.22 -11.22 -2.36
N SER A 453 -11.55 -11.67 -3.43
CA SER A 453 -10.75 -12.89 -3.49
C SER A 453 -9.39 -12.61 -4.11
N THR A 454 -8.43 -13.52 -3.95
CA THR A 454 -7.14 -13.42 -4.65
C THR A 454 -7.34 -13.67 -6.14
N LEU A 455 -6.89 -12.73 -6.97
CA LEU A 455 -6.88 -12.88 -8.42
C LEU A 455 -5.76 -13.83 -8.85
N GLN A 456 -6.06 -14.79 -9.72
CA GLN A 456 -5.06 -15.72 -10.27
C GLN A 456 -4.63 -15.32 -11.68
N GLN A 457 -5.60 -14.95 -12.51
CA GLN A 457 -5.39 -14.49 -13.88
C GLN A 457 -6.35 -13.34 -14.20
N ILE A 458 -5.90 -12.38 -14.99
CA ILE A 458 -6.76 -11.41 -15.66
C ILE A 458 -6.16 -10.99 -17.00
N HIS A 459 -7.01 -10.89 -18.02
CA HIS A 459 -6.65 -10.45 -19.37
C HIS A 459 -7.62 -9.37 -19.83
N TYR A 460 -7.07 -8.31 -20.42
CA TYR A 460 -7.79 -7.18 -21.00
C TYR A 460 -7.60 -7.19 -22.51
N ASP A 461 -8.35 -8.05 -23.21
CA ASP A 461 -8.32 -8.15 -24.67
C ASP A 461 -9.65 -7.61 -25.27
N GLU A 462 -10.14 -8.22 -26.35
CA GLU A 462 -11.50 -7.98 -26.87
C GLU A 462 -12.57 -8.22 -25.78
N ASP A 463 -12.36 -9.25 -24.95
CA ASP A 463 -13.14 -9.53 -23.75
C ASP A 463 -12.25 -9.43 -22.52
N ILE A 464 -12.85 -9.14 -21.36
CA ILE A 464 -12.15 -9.19 -20.08
C ILE A 464 -12.39 -10.57 -19.47
N LYS A 465 -11.32 -11.33 -19.25
CA LYS A 465 -11.38 -12.68 -18.68
C LYS A 465 -10.56 -12.72 -17.42
N TYR A 466 -11.11 -13.26 -16.34
CA TYR A 466 -10.39 -13.38 -15.09
C TYR A 466 -10.73 -14.65 -14.32
N SER A 467 -9.81 -15.06 -13.45
CA SER A 467 -10.02 -16.13 -12.50
C SER A 467 -9.56 -15.78 -11.09
N THR A 468 -10.26 -16.33 -10.11
CA THR A 468 -10.06 -16.05 -8.68
C THR A 468 -9.81 -17.32 -7.90
N TRP A 469 -9.11 -17.19 -6.77
CA TRP A 469 -8.92 -18.28 -5.82
C TRP A 469 -10.25 -18.77 -5.28
N ASP A 470 -11.17 -17.88 -4.87
CA ASP A 470 -12.48 -18.26 -4.31
C ASP A 470 -13.57 -18.28 -5.37
N SER A 471 -14.44 -19.29 -5.26
CA SER A 471 -15.62 -19.42 -6.12
C SER A 471 -16.76 -18.47 -5.76
N VAL A 472 -16.64 -17.76 -4.63
CA VAL A 472 -17.60 -16.78 -4.14
C VAL A 472 -16.89 -15.46 -3.89
N GLY A 473 -17.51 -14.35 -4.26
CA GLY A 473 -17.00 -13.03 -3.94
C GLY A 473 -17.60 -11.93 -4.81
N THR A 474 -17.01 -10.74 -4.71
CA THR A 474 -17.44 -9.55 -5.42
C THR A 474 -16.27 -8.88 -6.12
N GLU A 475 -16.48 -8.51 -7.38
CA GLU A 475 -15.56 -7.68 -8.15
C GLU A 475 -16.23 -6.35 -8.53
N ILE A 476 -15.45 -5.28 -8.49
CA ILE A 476 -15.87 -3.95 -8.96
C ILE A 476 -14.94 -3.53 -10.09
N PHE A 477 -15.52 -3.26 -11.25
CA PHE A 477 -14.81 -2.75 -12.42
C PHE A 477 -15.21 -1.32 -12.72
N ARG A 478 -14.24 -0.52 -13.17
CA ARG A 478 -14.48 0.68 -13.98
C ARG A 478 -14.37 0.28 -15.44
N LEU A 479 -15.42 0.51 -16.23
CA LEU A 479 -15.42 0.18 -17.65
C LEU A 479 -15.80 1.37 -18.51
N ALA A 480 -15.16 1.50 -19.67
CA ALA A 480 -15.46 2.50 -20.70
C ALA A 480 -16.84 2.25 -21.33
N LYS A 481 -17.31 0.98 -21.35
CA LYS A 481 -18.61 0.58 -21.89
C LYS A 481 -19.23 -0.55 -21.06
N LYS A 482 -20.56 -0.68 -21.15
CA LYS A 482 -21.29 -1.79 -20.53
C LYS A 482 -20.99 -3.09 -21.29
N PRO A 483 -20.64 -4.19 -20.61
CA PRO A 483 -20.51 -5.49 -21.26
C PRO A 483 -21.82 -5.94 -21.93
N THR A 484 -21.71 -6.61 -23.06
CA THR A 484 -22.86 -7.19 -23.78
C THR A 484 -23.40 -8.43 -23.08
N ASN A 485 -22.52 -9.18 -22.41
CA ASN A 485 -22.85 -10.36 -21.62
C ASN A 485 -21.84 -10.55 -20.48
N VAL A 486 -22.25 -11.28 -19.45
CA VAL A 486 -21.39 -11.74 -18.35
C VAL A 486 -21.59 -13.24 -18.23
N SER A 487 -20.51 -14.00 -18.19
CA SER A 487 -20.54 -15.47 -18.14
C SER A 487 -19.67 -16.00 -17.02
N PHE A 488 -20.14 -17.03 -16.32
CA PHE A 488 -19.40 -17.79 -15.32
C PHE A 488 -19.14 -19.20 -15.87
N ASP A 489 -17.88 -19.63 -15.91
CA ASP A 489 -17.47 -20.91 -16.55
C ASP A 489 -18.15 -21.12 -17.93
N ASP A 490 -18.04 -20.10 -18.79
CA ASP A 490 -18.61 -20.03 -20.15
C ASP A 490 -20.15 -20.10 -20.25
N LYS A 491 -20.86 -19.92 -19.13
CA LYS A 491 -22.32 -19.89 -19.10
C LYS A 491 -22.83 -18.49 -18.77
N PRO A 492 -23.68 -17.87 -19.62
CA PRO A 492 -24.28 -16.58 -19.34
C PRO A 492 -25.01 -16.56 -18.00
N VAL A 493 -24.85 -15.47 -17.24
CA VAL A 493 -25.51 -15.30 -15.94
C VAL A 493 -26.61 -14.25 -15.97
N GLY A 494 -27.65 -14.48 -15.17
CA GLY A 494 -28.84 -13.66 -15.14
C GLY A 494 -28.76 -12.45 -14.20
N LYS A 495 -29.82 -11.63 -14.22
CA LYS A 495 -30.01 -10.49 -13.32
C LYS A 495 -29.79 -10.89 -11.85
N GLY A 496 -29.09 -10.05 -11.09
CA GLY A 496 -28.76 -10.30 -9.67
C GLY A 496 -27.35 -10.83 -9.44
N THR A 497 -26.69 -11.41 -10.46
CA THR A 497 -25.28 -11.81 -10.39
C THR A 497 -24.31 -10.68 -10.78
N PHE A 498 -24.81 -9.65 -11.46
CA PHE A 498 -24.06 -8.44 -11.72
C PHE A 498 -24.99 -7.22 -11.77
N GLN A 499 -24.41 -6.03 -11.57
CA GLN A 499 -25.07 -4.74 -11.62
C GLN A 499 -24.23 -3.76 -12.43
N TRP A 500 -24.87 -3.06 -13.37
CA TRP A 500 -24.26 -1.95 -14.11
C TRP A 500 -24.82 -0.61 -13.61
N THR A 501 -23.94 0.29 -13.21
CA THR A 501 -24.25 1.67 -12.82
C THR A 501 -23.64 2.61 -13.87
N PRO A 502 -24.44 3.22 -14.77
CA PRO A 502 -23.92 4.14 -15.78
C PRO A 502 -23.38 5.41 -15.12
N LEU A 503 -22.28 5.94 -15.68
CA LEU A 503 -21.73 7.25 -15.38
C LEU A 503 -21.83 8.14 -16.63
N GLU A 504 -21.43 9.40 -16.54
CA GLU A 504 -21.40 10.31 -17.70
C GLU A 504 -20.58 9.73 -18.87
N LYS A 505 -19.46 9.09 -18.55
CA LYS A 505 -18.65 8.30 -19.49
C LYS A 505 -18.47 6.88 -18.94
N GLY A 506 -18.90 5.88 -19.70
CA GLY A 506 -18.83 4.47 -19.28
C GLY A 506 -19.68 4.16 -18.05
N GLY A 507 -19.16 3.35 -17.14
CA GLY A 507 -19.83 3.05 -15.89
C GLY A 507 -19.08 2.08 -14.97
N ILE A 508 -19.75 1.71 -13.89
CA ILE A 508 -19.25 0.80 -12.87
C ILE A 508 -20.00 -0.53 -13.02
N LEU A 509 -19.25 -1.62 -13.11
CA LEU A 509 -19.81 -2.97 -13.08
C LEU A 509 -19.46 -3.62 -11.74
N THR A 510 -20.47 -4.09 -11.02
CA THR A 510 -20.29 -4.96 -9.86
C THR A 510 -20.67 -6.38 -10.28
N VAL A 511 -19.77 -7.34 -10.09
CA VAL A 511 -19.99 -8.77 -10.33
C VAL A 511 -20.00 -9.49 -8.99
N ASN A 512 -21.02 -10.31 -8.73
CA ASN A 512 -21.14 -11.15 -7.54
C ASN A 512 -21.05 -12.61 -7.98
N ARG A 513 -19.87 -13.23 -7.82
CA ARG A 513 -19.71 -14.66 -8.09
C ARG A 513 -20.32 -15.46 -6.95
N LEU A 514 -21.13 -16.45 -7.30
CA LEU A 514 -21.85 -17.28 -6.33
C LEU A 514 -21.27 -18.69 -6.20
N SER A 515 -20.60 -19.18 -7.25
CA SER A 515 -20.07 -20.55 -7.30
C SER A 515 -19.06 -20.76 -8.44
N SER A 516 -18.37 -19.72 -8.90
CA SER A 516 -17.48 -19.78 -10.05
C SER A 516 -16.16 -19.08 -9.78
N THR A 517 -15.10 -19.66 -10.33
CA THR A 517 -13.74 -19.12 -10.30
C THR A 517 -13.32 -18.53 -11.64
N HIS A 518 -14.14 -18.59 -12.69
CA HIS A 518 -13.82 -18.04 -14.01
C HIS A 518 -14.96 -17.14 -14.49
N VAL A 519 -14.61 -15.93 -14.89
CA VAL A 519 -15.58 -14.95 -15.38
C VAL A 519 -15.09 -14.36 -16.70
N THR A 520 -16.03 -14.21 -17.62
CA THR A 520 -15.83 -13.52 -18.90
C THR A 520 -16.81 -12.36 -18.99
N LEU A 521 -16.30 -11.16 -19.27
CA LEU A 521 -17.07 -9.95 -19.57
C LEU A 521 -16.94 -9.65 -21.06
N GLU A 522 -17.97 -9.96 -21.83
CA GLU A 522 -17.97 -9.75 -23.27
C GLU A 522 -18.13 -8.26 -23.60
N GLN A 523 -17.19 -7.65 -24.34
CA GLN A 523 -17.28 -6.22 -24.69
C GLN A 523 -17.93 -5.99 -26.06
N THR A 524 -17.82 -6.94 -26.98
CA THR A 524 -18.39 -6.86 -28.33
C THR A 524 -19.37 -8.01 -28.59
N ARG A 525 -20.46 -7.73 -29.31
CA ARG A 525 -21.30 -8.83 -29.81
C ARG A 525 -20.55 -9.56 -30.92
N HIS A 526 -20.05 -10.76 -30.63
CA HIS A 526 -19.81 -11.71 -31.70
C HIS A 526 -21.17 -12.09 -32.29
N ALA A 527 -21.35 -11.85 -33.59
CA ALA A 527 -22.46 -12.45 -34.32
C ALA A 527 -22.26 -13.96 -34.24
N SER A 528 -23.02 -14.63 -33.37
CA SER A 528 -23.06 -16.08 -33.32
C SER A 528 -23.44 -16.57 -34.71
N GLY A 529 -22.48 -17.16 -35.42
CA GLY A 529 -22.74 -17.85 -36.68
C GLY A 529 -23.82 -18.90 -36.45
N GLN A 530 -24.88 -18.81 -37.25
CA GLN A 530 -25.96 -19.79 -37.32
C GLN A 530 -25.46 -21.14 -37.82
#